data_AF-A0A8T3NLC3-F1
#
_entry.id   AF-A0A8T3NLC3-F1
#
_cell.length_a   1.000
_cell.length_b   1.000
_cell.length_c   1.000
_cell.angle_alpha   90.00
_cell.angle_beta   90.00
_cell.angle_gamma   90.00
#
_symmetry.space_group_name_H-M   'P 1'
#
loop_
_entity.id
_entity.type
_entity.pdbx_description
1 polymer ?
#
loop_
_entity_poly.entity_id
_entity_poly.type
_entity_poly.pdbx_seq_one_letter_code
_entity_poly.pdbx_strand_id
1 'polypeptide(L)'
;MVWSGQPAVGTTDRFDDLFGRLYPRLLGLAYRLLGERTGTEDVLQEAFLKLAHSPVLDRPDEEVAAWPRRVCLNLGANRVRDLRRARERLERVGRLEIAATTGDRGPASAVLLMALRSVLLVSVSLRGSTMLPTLTNGVVVFSLFGLAWLAGMVEFIGSAVANEAMVNLAITVSLLIPSDAVWRGASYYIQSPLAMAASGAAGIGMPFAANAPPTPQMIAWALAYPLLTLLAAIIAFARRDL
;
A
#
# COMPACT_ATOMS: atom_id res chain seq x y z
N MET A 1 63.85 41.71 8.94
CA MET A 1 63.06 41.76 7.71
C MET A 1 61.83 40.88 7.95
N VAL A 2 60.74 41.49 8.43
CA VAL A 2 59.52 40.77 8.82
C VAL A 2 58.76 40.40 7.55
N TRP A 3 58.56 39.11 7.32
CA TRP A 3 57.76 38.60 6.21
C TRP A 3 56.28 38.68 6.62
N SER A 4 55.61 39.77 6.25
CA SER A 4 54.16 39.90 6.31
C SER A 4 53.57 39.53 4.95
N GLY A 5 53.30 38.24 4.74
CA GLY A 5 52.48 37.73 3.65
C GLY A 5 51.22 37.11 4.24
N GLN A 6 50.07 37.72 3.98
CA GLN A 6 48.77 37.32 4.52
C GLN A 6 48.40 35.87 4.13
N PRO A 7 47.63 35.12 4.95
CA PRO A 7 47.03 33.89 4.48
C PRO A 7 46.10 34.25 3.32
N ALA A 8 46.26 33.57 2.18
CA ALA A 8 45.30 33.67 1.09
C ALA A 8 43.93 33.27 1.68
N VAL A 9 43.03 34.24 1.82
CA VAL A 9 41.64 34.00 2.21
C VAL A 9 41.10 33.00 1.20
N GLY A 10 40.96 31.75 1.62
CA GLY A 10 40.57 30.67 0.73
C GLY A 10 39.15 30.93 0.24
N THR A 11 38.82 30.47 -0.96
CA THR A 11 37.44 30.50 -1.49
C THR A 11 36.43 29.91 -0.48
N THR A 12 36.89 28.98 0.38
CA THR A 12 36.15 28.39 1.51
C THR A 12 35.80 29.41 2.59
N ASP A 13 36.76 30.23 3.06
CA ASP A 13 36.51 31.24 4.11
C ASP A 13 35.51 32.31 3.62
N ARG A 14 35.63 32.70 2.34
CA ARG A 14 34.69 33.65 1.72
C ARG A 14 33.29 33.06 1.57
N PHE A 15 33.18 31.78 1.21
CA PHE A 15 31.89 31.09 1.12
C PHE A 15 31.23 30.96 2.49
N ASP A 16 31.98 30.61 3.53
CA ASP A 16 31.46 30.47 4.89
C ASP A 16 30.93 31.80 5.44
N ASP A 17 31.63 32.91 5.19
CA ASP A 17 31.17 34.26 5.54
C ASP A 17 29.90 34.67 4.77
N LEU A 18 29.80 34.30 3.49
CA LEU A 18 28.60 34.52 2.69
C LEU A 18 27.45 33.64 3.16
N PHE A 19 27.73 32.37 3.50
CA PHE A 19 26.76 31.41 4.02
C PHE A 19 26.16 31.92 5.33
N GLY A 20 26.98 32.29 6.31
CA GLY A 20 26.52 32.81 7.61
C GLY A 20 25.63 34.05 7.48
N ARG A 21 25.93 34.94 6.53
CA ARG A 21 25.15 36.16 6.27
C ARG A 21 23.85 35.90 5.50
N LEU A 22 23.86 34.98 4.53
CA LEU A 22 22.72 34.74 3.63
C LEU A 22 21.75 33.70 4.18
N TYR A 23 22.23 32.72 4.95
CA TYR A 23 21.44 31.59 5.43
C TYR A 23 20.19 32.01 6.21
N PRO A 24 20.23 32.89 7.24
CA PRO A 24 19.04 33.28 7.99
C PRO A 24 17.98 33.98 7.12
N ARG A 25 18.43 34.76 6.13
CA ARG A 25 17.56 35.51 5.21
C ARG A 25 16.87 34.58 4.20
N LEU A 26 17.63 33.65 3.62
CA LEU A 26 17.09 32.67 2.69
C LEU A 26 16.20 31.66 3.41
N LEU A 27 16.54 31.26 4.64
CA LEU A 27 15.72 30.40 5.50
C LEU A 27 14.36 31.03 5.76
N GLY A 28 14.31 32.29 6.21
CA GLY A 28 13.04 32.98 6.42
C GLY A 28 12.23 33.16 5.14
N LEU A 29 12.88 33.32 3.99
CA LEU A 29 12.21 33.43 2.69
C LEU A 29 11.62 32.10 2.23
N ALA A 30 12.42 31.03 2.19
CA ALA A 30 11.98 29.70 1.78
C ALA A 30 10.90 29.15 2.72
N TYR A 31 11.03 29.38 4.03
CA TYR A 31 10.03 28.97 5.02
C TYR A 31 8.68 29.67 4.81
N ARG A 32 8.67 30.96 4.45
CA ARG A 32 7.42 31.66 4.10
C ARG A 32 6.78 31.15 2.81
N LEU A 33 7.58 30.65 1.87
CA LEU A 33 7.08 30.11 0.60
C LEU A 33 6.56 28.68 0.72
N LEU A 34 7.23 27.84 1.52
CA LEU A 34 6.95 26.41 1.62
C LEU A 34 6.16 26.02 2.87
N GLY A 35 6.27 26.78 3.96
CA GLY A 35 5.56 26.54 5.21
C GLY A 35 6.00 25.30 6.00
N GLU A 36 6.95 24.52 5.47
CA GLU A 36 7.45 23.28 6.08
C GLU A 36 8.99 23.30 6.21
N ARG A 37 9.49 22.69 7.29
CA ARG A 37 10.92 22.68 7.60
C ARG A 37 11.75 21.89 6.58
N THR A 38 11.33 20.66 6.26
CA THR A 38 12.09 19.77 5.36
C THR A 38 12.24 20.37 3.97
N GLY A 39 11.14 20.82 3.35
CA GLY A 39 11.20 21.45 2.03
C GLY A 39 12.01 22.74 2.02
N THR A 40 12.03 23.49 3.12
CA THR A 40 12.87 24.68 3.28
C THR A 40 14.35 24.32 3.31
N GLU A 41 14.73 23.32 4.11
CA GLU A 41 16.12 22.86 4.20
C GLU A 41 16.63 22.31 2.86
N ASP A 42 15.82 21.52 2.14
CA ASP A 42 16.19 20.99 0.81
C ASP A 42 16.44 22.11 -0.21
N VAL A 43 15.55 23.12 -0.26
CA VAL A 43 15.71 24.27 -1.17
C VAL A 43 16.95 25.09 -0.81
N LEU A 44 17.26 25.25 0.47
CA LEU A 44 18.48 25.94 0.90
C LEU A 44 19.72 25.14 0.52
N GLN A 45 19.75 23.84 0.80
CA GLN A 45 20.86 22.97 0.44
C GLN A 45 21.11 23.03 -1.06
N GLU A 46 20.07 22.87 -1.88
CA GLU A 46 20.21 22.95 -3.34
C GLU A 46 20.65 24.35 -3.81
N ALA A 47 20.15 25.43 -3.19
CA ALA A 47 20.55 26.80 -3.53
C ALA A 47 22.03 27.08 -3.19
N PHE A 48 22.50 26.64 -2.02
CA PHE A 48 23.89 26.79 -1.60
C PHE A 48 24.84 25.86 -2.36
N LEU A 49 24.41 24.64 -2.68
CA LEU A 49 25.15 23.74 -3.58
C LEU A 49 25.32 24.37 -4.96
N LYS A 50 24.26 24.97 -5.51
CA LYS A 50 24.35 25.70 -6.79
C LYS A 50 25.24 26.93 -6.68
N LEU A 51 25.22 27.63 -5.56
CA LEU A 51 26.12 28.77 -5.31
C LEU A 51 27.58 28.32 -5.28
N ALA A 52 27.89 27.26 -4.54
CA ALA A 52 29.25 26.71 -4.39
C ALA A 52 29.91 26.36 -5.73
N HIS A 53 29.12 25.98 -6.73
CA HIS A 53 29.60 25.62 -8.07
C HIS A 53 29.38 26.71 -9.13
N SER A 54 28.93 27.90 -8.71
CA SER A 54 28.60 28.99 -9.64
C SER A 54 29.77 29.97 -9.79
N PRO A 55 30.09 30.41 -11.03
CA PRO A 55 31.11 31.45 -11.27
C PRO A 55 30.69 32.82 -10.72
N VAL A 56 29.46 32.95 -10.18
CA VAL A 56 29.03 34.17 -9.51
C VAL A 56 29.84 34.43 -8.23
N LEU A 57 30.41 33.40 -7.59
CA LEU A 57 31.21 33.55 -6.37
C LEU A 57 32.45 34.43 -6.55
N ASP A 58 32.98 34.53 -7.77
CA ASP A 58 34.14 35.36 -8.09
C ASP A 58 33.78 36.85 -8.22
N ARG A 59 32.49 37.20 -8.22
CA ARG A 59 31.98 38.58 -8.37
C ARG A 59 31.95 39.33 -7.02
N PRO A 60 31.79 40.66 -7.00
CA PRO A 60 31.64 41.43 -5.77
C PRO A 60 30.43 40.97 -4.92
N ASP A 61 30.55 41.02 -3.60
CA ASP A 61 29.55 40.50 -2.65
C ASP A 61 28.12 41.04 -2.87
N GLU A 62 27.98 42.29 -3.32
CA GLU A 62 26.69 42.91 -3.64
C GLU A 62 25.98 42.23 -4.82
N GLU A 63 26.74 41.80 -5.83
CA GLU A 63 26.22 41.04 -6.99
C GLU A 63 25.95 39.59 -6.62
N VAL A 64 26.77 39.03 -5.74
CA VAL A 64 26.61 37.66 -5.23
C VAL A 64 25.31 37.55 -4.45
N ALA A 65 24.95 38.49 -3.57
CA ALA A 65 23.78 38.37 -2.70
C ALA A 65 22.42 38.26 -3.43
N ALA A 66 22.31 38.88 -4.61
CA ALA A 66 21.07 38.86 -5.39
C ALA A 66 20.81 37.49 -6.05
N TRP A 67 21.87 36.76 -6.38
CA TRP A 67 21.77 35.51 -7.14
C TRP A 67 21.16 34.35 -6.32
N PRO A 68 21.63 34.01 -5.09
CA PRO A 68 21.04 32.99 -4.24
C PRO A 68 19.60 33.29 -3.88
N ARG A 69 19.23 34.56 -3.71
CA ARG A 69 17.83 34.95 -3.50
C ARG A 69 16.97 34.53 -4.69
N ARG A 70 17.40 34.82 -5.92
CA ARG A 70 16.67 34.42 -7.14
C ARG A 70 16.61 32.90 -7.29
N VAL A 71 17.71 32.20 -7.03
CA VAL A 71 17.77 30.72 -7.09
C VAL A 71 16.83 30.10 -6.07
N CYS A 72 16.87 30.56 -4.82
CA CYS A 72 15.98 30.12 -3.75
C CYS A 72 14.49 30.36 -4.09
N LEU A 73 14.16 31.55 -4.62
CA LEU A 73 12.79 31.86 -5.09
C LEU A 73 12.35 30.93 -6.23
N ASN A 74 13.22 30.68 -7.21
CA ASN A 74 12.90 29.81 -8.34
C ASN A 74 12.71 28.35 -7.91
N LEU A 75 13.59 27.85 -7.04
CA LEU A 75 13.50 26.50 -6.48
C LEU A 75 12.24 26.32 -5.64
N GLY A 76 11.96 27.26 -4.74
CA GLY A 76 10.72 27.27 -3.95
C GLY A 76 9.47 27.32 -4.84
N ALA A 77 9.44 28.20 -5.84
CA ALA A 77 8.32 28.29 -6.77
C ALA A 77 8.15 27.01 -7.61
N ASN A 78 9.24 26.39 -8.06
CA ASN A 78 9.19 25.12 -8.78
C ASN A 78 8.66 24.00 -7.88
N ARG A 79 9.14 23.91 -6.63
CA ARG A 79 8.66 22.93 -5.65
C ARG A 79 7.16 23.08 -5.38
N VAL A 80 6.67 24.31 -5.20
CA VAL A 80 5.22 24.58 -5.03
C VAL A 80 4.44 24.16 -6.28
N ARG A 81 4.94 24.45 -7.48
CA ARG A 81 4.31 24.00 -8.73
C ARG A 81 4.30 22.48 -8.86
N ASP A 82 5.35 21.80 -8.43
CA ASP A 82 5.46 20.35 -8.49
C ASP A 82 4.53 19.67 -7.49
N LEU A 83 4.46 20.19 -6.26
CA LEU A 83 3.51 19.73 -5.24
C LEU A 83 2.06 19.93 -5.71
N ARG A 84 1.75 21.09 -6.30
CA ARG A 84 0.43 21.34 -6.88
C ARG A 84 0.10 20.36 -8.00
N ARG A 85 1.02 20.13 -8.94
CA ARG A 85 0.84 19.16 -10.03
C ARG A 85 0.67 17.74 -9.51
N ALA A 86 1.43 17.35 -8.48
CA ALA A 86 1.29 16.05 -7.82
C ALA A 86 -0.09 15.90 -7.16
N ARG A 87 -0.57 16.94 -6.47
CA ARG A 87 -1.89 16.98 -5.87
C ARG A 87 -3.01 16.88 -6.91
N GLU A 88 -2.94 17.64 -8.00
CA GLU A 88 -3.91 17.59 -9.10
C GLU A 88 -3.98 16.20 -9.74
N ARG A 89 -2.84 15.49 -9.84
CA ARG A 89 -2.80 14.09 -10.29
C ARG A 89 -3.50 13.16 -9.31
N LEU A 90 -3.23 13.29 -8.01
CA LEU A 90 -3.87 12.50 -6.96
C LEU A 90 -5.38 12.74 -6.92
N GLU A 91 -5.83 14.00 -7.02
CA GLU A 91 -7.25 14.35 -7.08
C GLU A 91 -7.94 13.81 -8.35
N ARG A 92 -7.24 13.78 -9.49
CA ARG A 92 -7.75 13.13 -10.71
C ARG A 92 -7.90 11.63 -10.52
N VAL A 93 -6.89 10.96 -9.97
CA VAL A 93 -6.94 9.53 -9.64
C VAL A 93 -8.09 9.25 -8.67
N GLY A 94 -8.24 10.04 -7.60
CA GLY A 94 -9.35 9.91 -6.65
C GLY A 94 -10.73 10.11 -7.28
N ARG A 95 -10.89 11.06 -8.22
CA ARG A 95 -12.15 11.22 -8.96
C ARG A 95 -12.46 10.03 -9.86
N LEU A 96 -11.47 9.53 -10.58
CA LEU A 96 -11.62 8.34 -11.43
C LEU A 96 -11.95 7.10 -10.58
N GLU A 97 -11.34 6.98 -9.41
CA GLU A 97 -11.58 5.92 -8.46
C GLU A 97 -13.02 5.94 -7.93
N ILE A 98 -13.51 7.12 -7.48
CA ILE A 98 -14.88 7.28 -7.01
C ILE A 98 -15.87 6.94 -8.13
N ALA A 99 -15.63 7.43 -9.35
CA ALA A 99 -16.47 7.11 -10.52
C ALA A 99 -16.46 5.62 -10.87
N ALA A 100 -15.32 4.94 -10.70
CA ALA A 100 -15.21 3.49 -10.88
C ALA A 100 -15.86 2.69 -9.75
N THR A 101 -16.02 3.29 -8.56
CA THR A 101 -16.58 2.64 -7.37
C THR A 101 -18.09 2.85 -7.22
N THR A 102 -18.68 3.86 -7.85
CA THR A 102 -20.13 4.19 -7.81
C THR A 102 -21.11 3.12 -8.33
N GLY A 103 -20.65 1.90 -8.66
CA GLY A 103 -21.49 0.74 -8.98
C GLY A 103 -21.85 -0.14 -7.76
N ASP A 104 -22.44 -1.31 -8.01
CA ASP A 104 -22.90 -2.31 -7.02
C ASP A 104 -21.77 -2.99 -6.19
N ARG A 105 -20.60 -2.34 -6.06
CA ARG A 105 -19.45 -2.79 -5.27
C ARG A 105 -19.43 -2.11 -3.91
N GLY A 106 -20.57 -2.09 -3.22
CA GLY A 106 -20.65 -1.52 -1.89
C GLY A 106 -19.83 -2.32 -0.86
N PRO A 107 -19.34 -1.67 0.22
CA PRO A 107 -18.63 -2.36 1.30
C PRO A 107 -19.49 -3.43 1.99
N ALA A 108 -20.83 -3.34 1.85
CA ALA A 108 -21.78 -4.30 2.40
C ALA A 108 -21.53 -5.74 1.90
N SER A 109 -21.27 -5.93 0.61
CA SER A 109 -21.01 -7.26 0.03
C SER A 109 -19.74 -7.87 0.61
N ALA A 110 -18.69 -7.06 0.78
CA ALA A 110 -17.45 -7.49 1.39
C ALA A 110 -17.65 -7.90 2.86
N VAL A 111 -18.35 -7.06 3.63
CA VAL A 111 -18.66 -7.33 5.04
C VAL A 111 -19.52 -8.58 5.18
N LEU A 112 -20.51 -8.78 4.31
CA LEU A 112 -21.37 -9.97 4.32
C LEU A 112 -20.58 -11.24 4.02
N LEU A 113 -19.67 -11.22 3.03
CA LEU A 113 -18.78 -12.34 2.75
C LEU A 113 -17.80 -12.60 3.91
N MET A 114 -17.32 -11.56 4.58
CA MET A 114 -16.49 -11.71 5.78
C MET A 114 -17.24 -12.32 6.97
N ALA A 115 -18.48 -11.90 7.18
CA ALA A 115 -19.37 -12.48 8.18
C ALA A 115 -19.63 -13.96 7.84
N LEU A 116 -19.94 -14.27 6.58
CA LEU A 116 -20.12 -15.64 6.11
C LEU A 116 -18.88 -16.51 6.33
N ARG A 117 -17.68 -15.98 6.04
CA ARG A 117 -16.40 -16.66 6.34
C ARG A 117 -16.26 -17.01 7.81
N SER A 118 -16.61 -16.07 8.70
CA SER A 118 -16.58 -16.31 10.14
C SER A 118 -17.56 -17.42 10.54
N VAL A 119 -18.80 -17.38 10.02
CA VAL A 119 -19.81 -18.41 10.25
C VAL A 119 -19.35 -19.79 9.75
N LEU A 120 -18.69 -19.85 8.59
CA LEU A 120 -18.11 -21.08 8.02
C LEU A 120 -17.11 -21.73 9.00
N LEU A 121 -16.16 -20.96 9.52
CA LEU A 121 -15.14 -21.49 10.44
C LEU A 121 -15.76 -21.89 11.79
N VAL A 122 -16.73 -21.12 12.27
CA VAL A 122 -17.47 -21.44 13.50
C VAL A 122 -18.27 -22.73 13.34
N SER A 123 -18.96 -22.95 12.21
CA SER A 123 -19.74 -24.17 11.99
C SER A 123 -18.87 -25.43 11.91
N VAL A 124 -17.68 -25.32 11.29
CA VAL A 124 -16.68 -26.40 11.28
C VAL A 124 -16.16 -26.68 12.67
N SER A 125 -15.83 -25.64 13.45
CA SER A 125 -15.38 -25.79 14.84
C SER A 125 -16.45 -26.42 15.73
N LEU A 126 -17.71 -26.03 15.57
CA LEU A 126 -18.82 -26.62 16.30
C LEU A 126 -18.99 -28.10 15.93
N ARG A 127 -18.95 -28.44 14.65
CA ARG A 127 -18.96 -29.84 14.20
C ARG A 127 -17.80 -30.63 14.81
N GLY A 128 -16.59 -30.08 14.80
CA GLY A 128 -15.41 -30.71 15.40
C GLY A 128 -15.54 -30.94 16.90
N SER A 129 -16.15 -30.01 17.66
CA SER A 129 -16.37 -30.18 19.10
C SER A 129 -17.30 -31.35 19.46
N THR A 130 -18.14 -31.81 18.53
CA THR A 130 -18.97 -33.01 18.73
C THR A 130 -18.17 -34.30 18.64
N MET A 131 -16.91 -34.27 18.20
CA MET A 131 -16.10 -35.48 17.95
C MET A 131 -14.72 -35.42 18.58
N LEU A 132 -14.15 -34.23 18.77
CA LEU A 132 -12.76 -34.02 19.17
C LEU A 132 -12.67 -33.28 20.51
N PRO A 133 -11.62 -33.53 21.31
CA PRO A 133 -11.27 -32.68 22.45
C PRO A 133 -11.01 -31.22 22.02
N THR A 134 -11.22 -30.26 22.93
CA THR A 134 -11.11 -28.81 22.65
C THR A 134 -9.77 -28.41 22.02
N LEU A 135 -8.64 -28.91 22.55
CA LEU A 135 -7.31 -28.61 22.02
C LEU A 135 -7.14 -29.17 20.60
N THR A 136 -7.52 -30.43 20.39
CA THR A 136 -7.43 -31.10 19.09
C THR A 136 -8.32 -30.42 18.05
N ASN A 137 -9.54 -30.04 18.42
CA ASN A 137 -10.45 -29.31 17.55
C ASN A 137 -9.82 -27.99 17.08
N GLY A 138 -9.23 -27.22 18.01
CA GLY A 138 -8.54 -25.97 17.68
C GLY A 138 -7.41 -26.18 16.66
N VAL A 139 -6.54 -27.18 16.87
CA VAL A 139 -5.44 -27.50 15.95
C VAL A 139 -5.96 -27.91 14.58
N VAL A 140 -7.01 -28.75 14.51
CA VAL A 140 -7.60 -29.21 13.25
C VAL A 140 -8.21 -28.05 12.47
N VAL A 141 -9.05 -27.22 13.10
CA VAL A 141 -9.69 -26.08 12.44
C VAL A 141 -8.66 -25.07 11.95
N PHE A 142 -7.63 -24.78 12.74
CA PHE A 142 -6.52 -23.92 12.35
C PHE A 142 -5.74 -24.49 11.16
N SER A 143 -5.46 -25.79 11.16
CA SER A 143 -4.75 -26.47 10.07
C SER A 143 -5.58 -26.46 8.77
N LEU A 144 -6.89 -26.68 8.86
CA LEU A 144 -7.81 -26.59 7.73
C LEU A 144 -7.88 -25.16 7.17
N PHE A 145 -7.88 -24.15 8.04
CA PHE A 145 -7.79 -22.75 7.63
C PHE A 145 -6.48 -22.47 6.88
N GLY A 146 -5.34 -22.91 7.42
CA GLY A 146 -4.04 -22.77 6.77
C GLY A 146 -3.97 -23.50 5.43
N LEU A 147 -4.53 -24.72 5.35
CA LEU A 147 -4.62 -25.50 4.13
C LEU A 147 -5.45 -24.79 3.05
N ALA A 148 -6.57 -24.17 3.42
CA ALA A 148 -7.39 -23.38 2.49
C ALA A 148 -6.61 -22.19 1.91
N TRP A 149 -5.86 -21.49 2.77
CA TRP A 149 -5.00 -20.38 2.34
C TRP A 149 -3.87 -20.84 1.40
N LEU A 150 -3.22 -21.97 1.72
CA LEU A 150 -2.22 -22.59 0.85
C LEU A 150 -2.79 -23.00 -0.51
N ALA A 151 -4.02 -23.52 -0.53
CA ALA A 151 -4.69 -23.84 -1.79
C ALA A 151 -4.88 -22.59 -2.66
N GLY A 152 -5.29 -21.46 -2.08
CA GLY A 152 -5.38 -20.19 -2.82
C GLY A 152 -4.05 -19.76 -3.45
N MET A 153 -2.94 -19.93 -2.72
CA MET A 153 -1.59 -19.68 -3.26
C MET A 153 -1.21 -20.63 -4.38
N VAL A 154 -1.51 -21.92 -4.23
CA VAL A 154 -1.26 -22.93 -5.27
C VAL A 154 -2.08 -22.64 -6.54
N GLU A 155 -3.34 -22.21 -6.39
CA GLU A 155 -4.18 -21.77 -7.50
C GLU A 155 -3.57 -20.57 -8.23
N PHE A 156 -3.10 -19.58 -7.47
CA PHE A 156 -2.43 -18.40 -8.04
C PHE A 156 -1.18 -18.78 -8.83
N ILE A 157 -0.28 -19.56 -8.22
CA ILE A 157 0.96 -20.02 -8.88
C ILE A 157 0.60 -20.86 -10.11
N GLY A 158 -0.34 -21.79 -9.98
CA GLY A 158 -0.82 -22.65 -11.07
C GLY A 158 -1.37 -21.84 -12.24
N SER A 159 -2.13 -20.78 -11.96
CA SER A 159 -2.64 -19.86 -13.00
C SER A 159 -1.51 -19.08 -13.68
N ALA A 160 -0.50 -18.65 -12.93
CA ALA A 160 0.64 -17.89 -13.45
C ALA A 160 1.54 -18.72 -14.37
N VAL A 161 1.68 -20.03 -14.11
CA VAL A 161 2.47 -20.96 -14.93
C VAL A 161 1.62 -21.80 -15.90
N ALA A 162 0.32 -21.49 -16.03
CA ALA A 162 -0.65 -22.21 -16.87
C ALA A 162 -0.72 -23.73 -16.61
N ASN A 163 -0.68 -24.16 -15.34
CA ASN A 163 -0.78 -25.57 -14.93
C ASN A 163 -2.16 -25.90 -14.37
N GLU A 164 -3.00 -26.55 -15.18
CA GLU A 164 -4.37 -26.92 -14.81
C GLU A 164 -4.45 -27.92 -13.65
N ALA A 165 -3.49 -28.83 -13.52
CA ALA A 165 -3.50 -29.82 -12.44
C ALA A 165 -3.36 -29.15 -11.07
N MET A 166 -2.48 -28.15 -10.96
CA MET A 166 -2.33 -27.35 -9.74
C MET A 166 -3.60 -26.56 -9.42
N VAL A 167 -4.20 -25.94 -10.43
CA VAL A 167 -5.45 -25.17 -10.29
C VAL A 167 -6.59 -26.08 -9.83
N ASN A 168 -6.77 -27.24 -10.46
CA ASN A 168 -7.85 -28.19 -10.12
C ASN A 168 -7.69 -28.77 -8.70
N LEU A 169 -6.45 -29.11 -8.29
CA LEU A 169 -6.17 -29.56 -6.93
C LEU A 169 -6.48 -28.46 -5.92
N ALA A 170 -6.06 -27.22 -6.19
CA ALA A 170 -6.36 -26.08 -5.34
C ALA A 170 -7.86 -25.84 -5.20
N ILE A 171 -8.61 -25.83 -6.31
CA ILE A 171 -10.07 -25.68 -6.31
C ILE A 171 -10.73 -26.79 -5.48
N THR A 172 -10.26 -28.03 -5.60
CA THR A 172 -10.79 -29.16 -4.82
C THR A 172 -10.62 -28.93 -3.31
N VAL A 173 -9.46 -28.45 -2.88
CA VAL A 173 -9.22 -28.09 -1.47
C VAL A 173 -10.08 -26.89 -1.04
N SER A 174 -10.26 -25.90 -1.91
CA SER A 174 -11.14 -24.76 -1.65
C SER A 174 -12.62 -25.16 -1.54
N LEU A 175 -13.08 -26.23 -2.22
CA LEU A 175 -14.43 -26.76 -2.02
C LEU A 175 -14.57 -27.44 -0.66
N LEU A 176 -13.51 -28.11 -0.17
CA LEU A 176 -13.49 -28.74 1.14
C LEU A 176 -13.57 -27.71 2.28
N ILE A 177 -12.78 -26.63 2.17
CA ILE A 177 -12.74 -25.53 3.15
C ILE A 177 -12.83 -24.20 2.39
N PRO A 178 -14.05 -23.67 2.16
CA PRO A 178 -14.25 -22.49 1.31
C PRO A 178 -13.84 -21.15 1.95
N SER A 179 -13.17 -21.18 3.11
CA SER A 179 -12.87 -19.98 3.88
C SER A 179 -11.95 -19.00 3.14
N ASP A 180 -10.95 -19.48 2.41
CA ASP A 180 -10.05 -18.63 1.63
C ASP A 180 -10.69 -18.11 0.33
N ALA A 181 -11.45 -18.97 -0.37
CA ALA A 181 -12.20 -18.59 -1.57
C ALA A 181 -13.19 -17.44 -1.27
N VAL A 182 -13.90 -17.52 -0.14
CA VAL A 182 -14.80 -16.44 0.33
C VAL A 182 -14.02 -15.16 0.66
N TRP A 183 -12.81 -15.27 1.22
CA TRP A 183 -11.94 -14.11 1.45
C TRP A 183 -11.52 -13.42 0.16
N ARG A 184 -11.03 -14.19 -0.82
CA ARG A 184 -10.64 -13.65 -2.13
C ARG A 184 -11.84 -13.01 -2.81
N GLY A 185 -13.03 -13.64 -2.76
CA GLY A 185 -14.27 -13.04 -3.23
C GLY A 185 -14.64 -11.72 -2.55
N ALA A 186 -14.44 -11.59 -1.24
CA ALA A 186 -14.68 -10.33 -0.53
C ALA A 186 -13.65 -9.24 -0.88
N SER A 187 -12.38 -9.64 -1.07
CA SER A 187 -11.29 -8.70 -1.38
C SER A 187 -11.58 -7.90 -2.65
N TYR A 188 -12.22 -8.50 -3.65
CA TYR A 188 -12.65 -7.84 -4.88
C TYR A 188 -13.52 -6.58 -4.63
N TYR A 189 -14.35 -6.60 -3.59
CA TYR A 189 -15.24 -5.49 -3.24
C TYR A 189 -14.56 -4.40 -2.40
N ILE A 190 -13.40 -4.68 -1.82
CA ILE A 190 -12.63 -3.71 -1.00
C ILE A 190 -11.46 -3.13 -1.81
N GLN A 191 -11.01 -3.82 -2.85
CA GLN A 191 -9.91 -3.37 -3.69
C GLN A 191 -10.28 -2.15 -4.54
N SER A 192 -9.28 -1.29 -4.73
CA SER A 192 -9.35 -0.16 -5.64
C SER A 192 -9.53 -0.61 -7.09
N PRO A 193 -10.60 -0.21 -7.80
CA PRO A 193 -10.77 -0.55 -9.21
C PRO A 193 -9.61 -0.08 -10.09
N LEU A 194 -9.03 1.10 -9.82
CA LEU A 194 -7.86 1.57 -10.56
C LEU A 194 -6.62 0.73 -10.26
N ALA A 195 -6.41 0.31 -9.01
CA ALA A 195 -5.29 -0.55 -8.67
C ALA A 195 -5.40 -1.92 -9.37
N MET A 196 -6.62 -2.49 -9.46
CA MET A 196 -6.88 -3.73 -10.19
C MET A 196 -6.64 -3.57 -11.69
N ALA A 197 -7.10 -2.46 -12.28
CA ALA A 197 -6.87 -2.17 -13.70
C ALA A 197 -5.36 -2.01 -13.98
N ALA A 198 -4.63 -1.32 -13.10
CA ALA A 198 -3.19 -1.14 -13.21
C ALA A 198 -2.42 -2.45 -13.05
N SER A 199 -2.78 -3.28 -12.07
CA SER A 199 -2.13 -4.59 -11.86
C SER A 199 -2.38 -5.54 -13.03
N GLY A 200 -3.62 -5.56 -13.55
CA GLY A 200 -3.98 -6.31 -14.75
C GLY A 200 -3.20 -5.87 -15.98
N ALA A 201 -3.08 -4.56 -16.21
CA ALA A 201 -2.30 -4.01 -17.32
C ALA A 201 -0.80 -4.33 -17.21
N ALA A 202 -0.27 -4.42 -15.99
CA ALA A 202 1.12 -4.80 -15.74
C ALA A 202 1.37 -6.33 -15.80
N GLY A 203 0.33 -7.14 -15.96
CA GLY A 203 0.43 -8.61 -15.86
C GLY A 203 0.78 -9.11 -14.46
N ILE A 204 0.62 -8.26 -13.44
CA ILE A 204 0.92 -8.59 -12.05
C ILE A 204 -0.36 -9.07 -11.39
N GLY A 205 -0.50 -10.38 -11.23
CA GLY A 205 -1.58 -10.97 -10.45
C GLY A 205 -1.36 -10.75 -8.94
N MET A 206 -2.45 -10.67 -8.18
CA MET A 206 -2.42 -10.51 -6.72
C MET A 206 -2.65 -11.87 -6.05
N PRO A 207 -1.66 -12.43 -5.33
CA PRO A 207 -1.76 -13.80 -4.79
C PRO A 207 -2.88 -13.98 -3.75
N PHE A 208 -3.26 -12.92 -3.04
CA PHE A 208 -4.20 -12.98 -1.91
C PHE A 208 -5.54 -12.30 -2.18
N ALA A 209 -5.77 -11.83 -3.42
CA ALA A 209 -6.94 -11.04 -3.76
C ALA A 209 -7.54 -11.47 -5.11
N ALA A 210 -8.84 -11.24 -5.29
CA ALA A 210 -9.53 -11.65 -6.51
C ALA A 210 -9.64 -10.51 -7.52
N ASN A 211 -9.33 -10.83 -8.78
CA ASN A 211 -9.47 -9.88 -9.89
C ASN A 211 -10.87 -9.89 -10.54
N ALA A 212 -11.72 -10.83 -10.11
CA ALA A 212 -13.06 -11.04 -10.64
C ALA A 212 -14.05 -11.20 -9.48
N PRO A 213 -15.33 -10.86 -9.69
CA PRO A 213 -16.35 -11.06 -8.67
C PRO A 213 -16.51 -12.56 -8.36
N PRO A 214 -16.86 -12.91 -7.12
CA PRO A 214 -17.14 -14.29 -6.76
C PRO A 214 -18.29 -14.86 -7.60
N THR A 215 -18.15 -16.10 -8.05
CA THR A 215 -19.18 -16.74 -8.87
C THR A 215 -20.43 -17.05 -8.06
N PRO A 216 -21.64 -17.00 -8.66
CA PRO A 216 -22.88 -17.35 -7.97
C PRO A 216 -22.85 -18.77 -7.37
N GLN A 217 -22.18 -19.71 -8.04
CA GLN A 217 -22.01 -21.08 -7.56
C GLN A 217 -21.17 -21.12 -6.27
N MET A 218 -20.08 -20.35 -6.20
CA MET A 218 -19.25 -20.25 -5.00
C MET A 218 -20.04 -19.64 -3.84
N ILE A 219 -20.85 -18.60 -4.09
CA ILE A 219 -21.70 -17.98 -3.07
C ILE A 219 -22.74 -18.98 -2.56
N ALA A 220 -23.43 -19.70 -3.46
CA ALA A 220 -24.41 -20.71 -3.10
C ALA A 220 -23.76 -21.84 -2.26
N TRP A 221 -22.57 -22.31 -2.65
CA TRP A 221 -21.82 -23.30 -1.88
C TRP A 221 -21.43 -22.76 -0.51
N ALA A 222 -20.91 -21.54 -0.43
CA ALA A 222 -20.51 -20.91 0.83
C ALA A 222 -21.71 -20.71 1.78
N LEU A 223 -22.92 -20.48 1.27
CA LEU A 223 -24.15 -20.42 2.07
C LEU A 223 -24.65 -21.80 2.50
N ALA A 224 -24.54 -22.81 1.63
CA ALA A 224 -24.96 -24.18 1.94
C ALA A 224 -24.02 -24.87 2.94
N TYR A 225 -22.71 -24.62 2.84
CA TYR A 225 -21.68 -25.25 3.66
C TYR A 225 -21.91 -25.14 5.19
N PRO A 226 -22.20 -23.96 5.78
CA PRO A 226 -22.46 -23.89 7.22
C PRO A 226 -23.72 -24.65 7.60
N LEU A 227 -24.76 -24.66 6.76
CA LEU A 227 -25.99 -25.44 6.99
C LEU A 227 -25.70 -26.94 6.99
N LEU A 228 -24.94 -27.41 6.00
CA LEU A 228 -24.55 -28.82 5.89
C LEU A 228 -23.66 -29.27 7.05
N THR A 229 -22.70 -28.43 7.46
CA THR A 229 -21.81 -28.74 8.59
C THR A 229 -22.53 -28.71 9.94
N LEU A 230 -23.47 -27.78 10.13
CA LEU A 230 -24.33 -27.74 11.31
C LEU A 230 -25.28 -28.94 11.37
N LEU A 231 -25.91 -29.30 10.25
CA LEU A 231 -26.75 -30.48 10.16
C LEU A 231 -25.96 -31.75 10.51
N ALA A 232 -24.73 -31.88 10.00
CA ALA A 232 -23.84 -32.98 10.35
C ALA A 232 -23.48 -32.97 11.85
N ALA A 233 -23.30 -31.80 12.46
CA ALA A 233 -23.05 -31.67 13.90
C ALA A 233 -24.28 -32.11 14.73
N ILE A 234 -25.48 -31.68 14.34
CA ILE A 234 -26.74 -32.08 15.00
C ILE A 234 -26.93 -33.59 14.91
N ILE A 235 -26.75 -34.18 13.73
CA ILE A 235 -26.87 -35.63 13.53
C ILE A 235 -25.83 -36.38 14.38
N ALA A 236 -24.59 -35.89 14.45
CA ALA A 236 -23.55 -36.50 15.27
C ALA A 236 -23.89 -36.45 16.77
N PHE A 237 -24.44 -35.33 17.24
CA PHE A 237 -24.84 -35.15 18.63
C PHE A 237 -26.05 -36.02 19.00
N ALA A 238 -27.06 -36.11 18.13
CA ALA A 238 -28.27 -36.90 18.35
C ALA A 238 -28.01 -38.42 18.41
N ARG A 239 -26.87 -38.88 17.88
CA ARG A 239 -26.46 -40.30 17.91
C ARG A 239 -25.57 -40.65 19.10
N ARG A 240 -25.20 -39.67 19.93
CA ARG A 240 -24.47 -39.95 21.17
C ARG A 240 -25.50 -40.30 22.23
N ASP A 241 -25.58 -41.60 22.55
CA ASP A 241 -26.31 -42.06 23.74
C ASP A 241 -25.64 -41.44 24.98
N LEU A 242 -26.44 -40.69 25.75
CA LEU A 242 -26.04 -40.09 27.04
C LEU A 242 -26.02 -41.16 28.14
#